data_AF-A0AA36B4K9-F1
#
_entry.id   AF-A0AA36B4K9-F1
#
_cell.length_a   1.000
_cell.length_b   1.000
_cell.length_c   1.000
_cell.angle_alpha   90.00
_cell.angle_beta   90.00
_cell.angle_gamma   90.00
#
_symmetry.space_group_name_H-M   'P 1'
#
loop_
_entity.id
_entity.type
_entity.pdbx_description
1 polymer ?
#
loop_
_entity_poly.entity_id
_entity_poly.type
_entity_poly.pdbx_seq_one_letter_code
_entity_poly.pdbx_strand_id
1 'polypeptide(L)'
;MNSDIVKELEVKAGVLQQFIHEKSSYEVELKQDMQRLDKMKETNEDERDIAEQEDMMREAKNMIFQTMQRLEVAYDDLKTFHDKVQQELSEIPSFLAAQEVLLSAQKILNH
;
A
#
# COMPACT_ATOMS: atom_id res chain seq x y z
N MET A 1 18.95 20.48 15.61
CA MET A 1 18.16 19.52 14.81
C MET A 1 17.39 20.32 13.78
N ASN A 2 17.60 20.08 12.49
CA ASN A 2 16.88 20.83 11.47
C ASN A 2 15.43 20.32 11.43
N SER A 3 14.54 21.03 12.12
CA SER A 3 13.14 20.61 12.32
C SER A 3 12.42 20.33 11.00
N ASP A 4 12.84 20.99 9.92
CA ASP A 4 12.20 20.85 8.62
C ASP A 4 12.61 19.55 7.91
N ILE A 5 13.85 19.08 8.10
CA ILE A 5 14.31 17.79 7.57
C ILE A 5 13.56 16.63 8.25
N VAL A 6 13.37 16.72 9.57
CA VAL A 6 12.62 15.70 10.32
C VAL A 6 11.15 15.67 9.89
N LYS A 7 10.52 16.83 9.71
CA LYS A 7 9.14 16.92 9.19
C LYS A 7 9.02 16.35 7.79
N GLU A 8 9.98 16.65 6.90
CA GLU A 8 9.96 16.10 5.54
C GLU A 8 10.09 14.57 5.55
N LEU A 9 10.94 14.01 6.41
CA LEU A 9 11.05 12.57 6.61
C LEU A 9 9.72 11.95 7.06
N GLU A 10 9.08 12.57 8.06
CA GLU A 10 7.79 12.11 8.60
C GLU A 10 6.66 12.18 7.56
N VAL A 11 6.64 13.24 6.74
CA VAL A 11 5.67 13.37 5.65
C VAL A 11 5.88 12.27 4.62
N LYS A 12 7.10 12.05 4.14
CA LYS A 12 7.40 10.99 3.16
C LYS A 12 7.09 9.60 3.73
N ALA A 13 7.43 9.35 4.99
CA ALA A 13 7.08 8.11 5.68
C ALA A 13 5.57 7.91 5.81
N GLY A 14 4.83 8.97 6.15
CA GLY A 14 3.37 8.96 6.23
C GLY A 14 2.70 8.65 4.90
N VAL A 15 3.18 9.24 3.80
CA VAL A 15 2.69 8.96 2.44
C VAL A 15 2.90 7.49 2.07
N LEU A 16 4.09 6.93 2.31
CA LEU A 16 4.35 5.51 2.04
C LEU A 16 3.48 4.59 2.91
N GLN A 17 3.34 4.90 4.20
CA GLN A 17 2.49 4.16 5.12
C GLN A 17 1.01 4.18 4.69
N GLN A 18 0.53 5.31 4.16
CA GLN A 18 -0.83 5.42 3.63
C GLN A 18 -1.03 4.43 2.47
N PHE A 19 -0.12 4.37 1.50
CA PHE A 19 -0.25 3.43 0.37
C PHE A 19 -0.18 1.96 0.80
N ILE A 20 0.61 1.63 1.82
CA ILE A 20 0.61 0.29 2.44
C ILE A 20 -0.79 -0.07 2.96
N HIS A 21 -1.43 0.84 3.69
CA HIS A 21 -2.77 0.60 4.23
C HIS A 21 -3.86 0.55 3.14
N GLU A 22 -3.81 1.45 2.16
CA GLU A 22 -4.75 1.47 1.04
C GLU A 22 -4.72 0.15 0.27
N LYS A 23 -3.52 -0.35 -0.07
CA LYS A 23 -3.36 -1.65 -0.73
C LYS A 23 -3.99 -2.77 0.10
N SER A 24 -3.67 -2.83 1.39
CA SER A 24 -4.21 -3.85 2.30
C SER A 24 -5.74 -3.82 2.35
N SER A 25 -6.35 -2.63 2.37
CA SER A 25 -7.81 -2.47 2.33
C SER A 25 -8.40 -3.08 1.05
N TYR A 26 -7.84 -2.74 -0.11
CA TYR A 26 -8.33 -3.27 -1.38
C TYR A 26 -8.12 -4.78 -1.52
N GLU A 27 -7.05 -5.34 -0.95
CA GLU A 27 -6.84 -6.80 -0.91
C GLU A 27 -7.87 -7.52 -0.04
N VAL A 28 -8.27 -6.91 1.07
CA VAL A 28 -9.34 -7.44 1.93
C VAL A 28 -10.68 -7.41 1.19
N GLU A 29 -11.01 -6.29 0.52
CA GLU A 29 -12.23 -6.17 -0.30
C GLU A 29 -12.25 -7.21 -1.41
N LEU A 30 -11.17 -7.33 -2.19
CA LEU A 30 -11.07 -8.33 -3.25
C LEU A 30 -11.27 -9.76 -2.74
N LYS A 31 -10.72 -10.08 -1.56
CA LYS A 31 -10.91 -11.39 -0.93
C LYS A 31 -12.36 -11.64 -0.55
N GLN A 32 -13.06 -10.64 -0.01
CA GLN A 32 -14.48 -10.73 0.32
C GLN A 32 -15.33 -10.91 -0.94
N ASP A 33 -15.00 -10.19 -2.02
CA ASP A 33 -15.69 -10.30 -3.29
C ASP A 33 -15.48 -11.66 -3.96
N MET A 34 -14.30 -12.25 -3.84
CA MET A 34 -14.04 -13.63 -4.28
C MET A 34 -14.93 -14.63 -3.53
N GLN A 35 -15.03 -14.50 -2.21
CA GLN A 35 -15.89 -15.37 -1.39
C GLN A 35 -17.37 -15.20 -1.74
N ARG A 36 -17.80 -13.96 -2.03
CA ARG A 36 -19.16 -13.70 -2.51
C ARG A 36 -19.39 -14.38 -3.86
N LEU A 37 -18.48 -14.21 -4.82
CA LEU A 37 -18.59 -14.82 -6.14
C LEU A 37 -18.67 -16.35 -6.08
N ASP A 38 -17.85 -16.99 -5.25
CA ASP A 38 -17.89 -18.44 -5.04
C ASP A 38 -19.26 -18.88 -4.53
N LYS A 39 -19.82 -18.17 -3.55
CA LYS A 39 -21.15 -18.45 -3.02
C LYS A 39 -22.25 -18.26 -4.08
N MET A 40 -22.20 -17.19 -4.88
CA MET A 40 -23.16 -16.94 -5.96
C MET A 40 -23.17 -18.09 -6.97
N LYS A 41 -21.99 -18.63 -7.30
CA LYS A 41 -21.82 -19.78 -8.18
C LYS A 41 -22.38 -21.06 -7.55
N GLU A 42 -22.15 -21.29 -6.26
CA GLU A 42 -22.72 -22.43 -5.53
C GLU A 42 -24.25 -22.40 -5.46
N THR A 43 -24.84 -21.21 -5.30
CA THR A 43 -26.30 -21.02 -5.21
C THR A 43 -26.98 -20.88 -6.56
N ASN A 44 -26.25 -20.99 -7.68
CA ASN A 44 -26.73 -20.76 -9.04
C ASN A 44 -27.50 -19.44 -9.18
N GLU A 45 -26.91 -18.35 -8.69
CA GLU A 45 -27.43 -17.01 -8.96
C GLU A 45 -27.41 -16.67 -10.46
N ASP A 46 -28.14 -15.62 -10.84
CA ASP A 46 -28.29 -15.22 -12.24
C ASP A 46 -26.93 -14.84 -12.87
N GLU A 47 -26.74 -15.20 -14.14
CA GLU A 47 -25.49 -14.92 -14.86
C GLU A 47 -25.15 -13.43 -14.91
N ARG A 48 -26.17 -12.56 -14.97
CA ARG A 48 -25.97 -11.11 -14.94
C ARG A 48 -25.42 -10.66 -13.59
N ASP A 49 -25.96 -11.17 -12.49
CA ASP A 49 -25.51 -10.80 -11.14
C ASP A 49 -24.06 -11.26 -10.92
N ILE A 50 -23.72 -12.48 -11.40
CA ILE A 50 -22.35 -12.99 -11.39
C ILE A 50 -21.41 -12.09 -12.20
N ALA A 51 -21.81 -11.65 -13.39
CA ALA A 51 -21.02 -10.76 -14.23
C ALA A 51 -20.79 -9.38 -13.56
N GLU A 52 -21.82 -8.81 -12.94
CA GLU A 52 -21.70 -7.56 -12.17
C GLU A 52 -20.70 -7.70 -11.01
N GLN A 53 -20.70 -8.85 -10.30
CA GLN A 53 -19.72 -9.15 -9.26
C GLN A 53 -18.29 -9.30 -9.81
N GLU A 54 -18.11 -9.93 -10.97
CA GLU A 54 -16.80 -10.08 -11.61
C GLU A 54 -16.22 -8.74 -12.09
N ASP A 55 -17.08 -7.79 -12.51
CA ASP A 55 -16.66 -6.44 -12.86
C ASP A 55 -16.24 -5.64 -11.63
N MET A 56 -16.97 -5.72 -10.50
CA MET A 56 -16.54 -5.12 -9.22
C MET A 56 -15.16 -5.64 -8.78
N MET A 57 -14.92 -6.95 -8.89
CA MET A 57 -13.62 -7.54 -8.60
C MET A 57 -12.50 -7.01 -9.52
N ARG A 58 -12.82 -6.71 -10.77
CA ARG A 58 -11.86 -6.14 -11.72
C ARG A 58 -11.47 -4.72 -11.33
N GLU A 59 -12.42 -3.93 -10.86
CA GLU A 59 -12.16 -2.58 -10.34
C GLU A 59 -11.25 -2.64 -9.11
N ALA A 60 -11.53 -3.51 -8.14
CA ALA A 60 -10.66 -3.71 -6.97
C ALA A 60 -9.22 -4.11 -7.37
N LYS A 61 -9.05 -5.02 -8.33
CA LYS A 61 -7.74 -5.39 -8.88
C LYS A 61 -7.02 -4.21 -9.53
N ASN A 62 -7.74 -3.39 -10.29
CA ASN A 62 -7.18 -2.19 -10.90
C ASN A 62 -6.72 -1.18 -9.84
N MET A 63 -7.47 -1.02 -8.75
CA MET A 63 -7.08 -0.17 -7.63
C MET A 63 -5.81 -0.66 -6.95
N ILE A 64 -5.71 -1.96 -6.65
CA ILE A 64 -4.48 -2.56 -6.10
C ILE A 64 -3.27 -2.29 -7.01
N PHE A 65 -3.43 -2.49 -8.32
CA PHE A 65 -2.35 -2.25 -9.28
C PHE A 65 -1.91 -0.77 -9.28
N GLN A 66 -2.84 0.18 -9.31
CA GLN A 66 -2.51 1.60 -9.28
C GLN A 66 -1.86 2.02 -7.96
N THR A 67 -2.34 1.51 -6.83
CA THR A 67 -1.75 1.78 -5.51
C THR A 67 -0.35 1.20 -5.42
N MET A 68 -0.08 0.02 -5.99
CA MET A 68 1.27 -0.54 -6.08
C MET A 68 2.24 0.37 -6.83
N GLN A 69 1.84 0.91 -7.98
CA GLN A 69 2.68 1.86 -8.72
C GLN A 69 3.00 3.12 -7.92
N ARG A 70 2.02 3.64 -7.17
CA ARG A 70 2.22 4.81 -6.29
C ARG A 70 3.10 4.47 -5.08
N LEU A 71 2.96 3.26 -4.53
CA LEU A 71 3.77 2.75 -3.43
C LEU A 71 5.24 2.63 -3.85
N GLU A 72 5.53 2.13 -5.06
CA GLU A 72 6.90 2.07 -5.60
C GLU A 72 7.54 3.46 -5.68
N VAL A 73 6.82 4.43 -6.24
CA VAL A 73 7.32 5.82 -6.35
C VAL A 73 7.56 6.44 -4.96
N ALA A 74 6.63 6.25 -4.02
CA ALA A 74 6.79 6.74 -2.65
C ALA A 74 7.92 6.03 -1.89
N TYR A 75 8.14 4.74 -2.17
CA TYR A 75 9.25 3.97 -1.60
C TYR A 75 10.59 4.54 -2.05
N ASP A 76 10.76 4.78 -3.35
CA ASP A 76 11.99 5.34 -3.90
C ASP A 76 12.25 6.75 -3.38
N ASP A 77 11.22 7.59 -3.28
CA ASP A 77 11.32 8.95 -2.72
C ASP A 77 11.75 8.93 -1.24
N LEU A 78 11.08 8.13 -0.41
CA LEU A 78 11.45 8.00 1.00
C LEU A 78 12.84 7.40 1.17
N LYS A 79 13.19 6.35 0.41
CA LYS A 79 14.49 5.69 0.49
C LYS A 79 15.62 6.65 0.13
N THR A 80 15.47 7.36 -0.98
CA THR A 80 16.46 8.37 -1.42
C THR A 80 16.66 9.44 -0.35
N PHE A 81 15.57 9.93 0.24
CA PHE A 81 15.65 10.94 1.29
C PHE A 81 16.26 10.38 2.59
N HIS A 82 15.86 9.18 2.99
CA HIS A 82 16.36 8.48 4.18
C HIS A 82 17.88 8.25 4.09
N ASP A 83 18.38 7.74 2.97
CA ASP A 83 19.81 7.50 2.77
C ASP A 83 20.62 8.81 2.79
N LYS A 84 20.06 9.90 2.25
CA LYS A 84 20.67 11.23 2.30
C LYS A 84 20.84 11.77 3.72
N VAL A 85 19.88 11.54 4.60
CA VAL A 85 19.87 12.10 5.97
C VAL A 85 20.41 11.15 7.03
N GLN A 86 20.78 9.92 6.65
CA GLN A 86 21.24 8.87 7.56
C GLN A 86 22.39 9.30 8.47
N GLN A 87 23.39 10.00 7.93
CA GLN A 87 24.57 10.41 8.71
C GLN A 87 24.24 11.44 9.81
N GLU A 88 23.13 12.18 9.65
CA GLU A 88 22.74 13.26 10.56
C GLU A 88 21.66 12.81 11.57
N LEU A 89 20.83 11.83 11.20
CA LEU A 89 19.58 11.51 11.89
C LEU A 89 19.45 10.04 12.32
N SER A 90 20.49 9.20 12.18
CA SER A 90 20.41 7.75 12.42
C SER A 90 19.88 7.31 13.79
N GLU A 91 19.98 8.17 14.81
CA GLU A 91 19.59 7.85 16.19
C GLU A 91 18.24 8.46 16.62
N ILE A 92 17.59 9.26 15.76
CA ILE A 92 16.32 9.87 16.12
C ILE A 92 15.12 8.95 15.86
N PRO A 93 14.07 8.98 16.70
CA PRO A 93 12.91 8.10 16.55
C PRO A 93 12.23 8.17 15.18
N SER A 94 12.08 9.37 14.60
CA SER A 94 11.44 9.53 13.28
C SER A 94 12.22 8.86 12.15
N PHE A 95 13.54 8.75 12.28
CA PHE A 95 14.38 8.03 11.32
C PHE A 95 14.17 6.53 11.40
N LEU A 96 14.21 5.97 12.60
CA LEU A 96 13.94 4.55 12.83
C LEU A 96 12.51 4.18 12.41
N ALA A 97 11.53 5.06 12.67
CA ALA A 97 10.17 4.86 12.22
C ALA A 97 10.08 4.81 10.68
N ALA A 98 10.72 5.76 9.97
CA ALA A 98 10.78 5.74 8.52
C ALA A 98 11.45 4.47 7.97
N GLN A 99 12.49 3.98 8.64
CA GLN A 99 13.15 2.71 8.29
C GLN A 99 12.20 1.52 8.40
N GLU A 100 11.39 1.42 9.45
CA GLU A 100 10.38 0.36 9.60
C GLU A 100 9.31 0.41 8.51
N VAL A 101 8.90 1.62 8.09
CA VAL A 101 7.97 1.80 6.96
C VAL A 101 8.62 1.31 5.66
N LEU A 102 9.89 1.65 5.40
CA LEU A 102 10.63 1.16 4.24
C LEU A 102 10.74 -0.38 4.23
N LEU A 103 11.01 -1.00 5.37
CA LEU A 103 11.07 -2.46 5.48
C LEU A 103 9.72 -3.12 5.19
N SER A 104 8.63 -2.50 5.67
CA SER A 104 7.27 -2.98 5.42
C SER A 104 6.89 -2.86 3.94
N ALA A 105 7.19 -1.73 3.31
CA ALA A 105 7.00 -1.53 1.87
C ALA A 105 7.86 -2.49 1.04
N GLN A 106 9.12 -2.70 1.42
CA GLN A 106 10.02 -3.60 0.69
C GLN A 106 9.52 -5.04 0.67
N LYS A 107 8.92 -5.52 1.78
CA LYS A 107 8.29 -6.85 1.83
C LYS A 107 7.13 -6.95 0.84
N ILE A 108 6.35 -5.89 0.67
CA ILE A 108 5.24 -5.84 -0.29
C ILE A 108 5.77 -5.82 -1.72
N LEU A 109 6.81 -5.05 -2.03
CA LEU A 109 7.35 -4.90 -3.39
C LEU A 109 8.13 -6.12 -3.89
N ASN A 110 8.64 -6.97 -2.99
CA ASN A 110 9.38 -8.18 -3.34
C ASN A 110 8.48 -9.41 -3.54
N HIS A 111 7.16 -9.27 -3.38
CA HIS A 111 6.15 -10.31 -3.50
C HIS A 111 5.21 -10.03 -4.67
#